data_AF-A0A3B0R5T5-F1
#
_entry.id   AF-A0A3B0R5T5-F1
#
_cell.length_a   1.000
_cell.length_b   1.000
_cell.length_c   1.000
_cell.angle_alpha   90.00
_cell.angle_beta   90.00
_cell.angle_gamma   90.00
#
_symmetry.space_group_name_H-M   'P 1'
#
loop_
_entity.id
_entity.type
_entity.pdbx_description
1 polymer ?
#
loop_
_entity_poly.entity_id
_entity_poly.type
_entity_poly.pdbx_seq_one_letter_code
_entity_poly.pdbx_strand_id
1 'polypeptide(L)'
;YGGVGLPMDPSLKTQPFWRISPLLVRKNGQKNSSSWYMTLHQIGRHRLFVSRFRAESLRPGQSIHVTKASGYWQRVRDAIDLAVVDIPARDRSRSILAVAADMDGVILVAEHDSDPNQMIALQREIEAVGGTCLGIIYNTVKSMPGHSQHNASG
;
A
#
# COMPACT_ATOMS: atom_id res chain seq x y z
N TYR A 1 -17.57 8.28 -13.29
CA TYR A 1 -16.10 8.43 -13.40
C TYR A 1 -15.68 7.61 -14.62
N GLY A 2 -14.98 8.19 -15.61
CA GLY A 2 -14.71 7.52 -16.90
C GLY A 2 -13.89 6.21 -16.83
N GLY A 3 -13.48 5.69 -17.98
CA GLY A 3 -12.72 4.44 -18.07
C GLY A 3 -11.31 4.49 -17.45
N VAL A 4 -10.71 3.33 -17.22
CA VAL A 4 -9.33 3.19 -16.73
C VAL A 4 -8.36 3.44 -17.89
N GLY A 5 -7.43 4.39 -17.72
CA GLY A 5 -6.41 4.72 -18.71
C GLY A 5 -5.32 3.65 -18.84
N LEU A 6 -4.39 3.89 -19.77
CA LEU A 6 -3.21 3.03 -19.98
C LEU A 6 -2.31 2.98 -18.73
N PRO A 7 -1.57 1.87 -18.52
CA PRO A 7 -0.66 1.76 -17.39
C PRO A 7 0.49 2.77 -17.51
N MET A 8 0.75 3.47 -16.42
CA MET A 8 1.84 4.42 -16.23
C MET A 8 2.88 3.85 -15.26
N ASP A 9 4.11 4.35 -15.33
CA ASP A 9 5.16 4.00 -14.36
C ASP A 9 4.86 4.62 -12.98
N PRO A 10 4.60 3.81 -11.94
CA PRO A 10 4.29 4.32 -10.60
C PRO A 10 5.53 4.81 -9.84
N SER A 11 6.75 4.60 -10.36
CA SER A 11 8.00 4.90 -9.64
C SER A 11 8.31 6.40 -9.53
N LEU A 12 7.60 7.25 -10.28
CA LEU A 12 7.91 8.68 -10.44
C LEU A 12 9.39 8.93 -10.76
N LYS A 13 10.03 8.01 -11.50
CA LYS A 13 11.47 8.05 -11.85
C LYS A 13 12.40 8.13 -10.64
N THR A 14 12.00 7.59 -9.49
CA THR A 14 12.80 7.51 -8.26
C THR A 14 12.67 6.13 -7.63
N GLN A 15 13.47 5.86 -6.60
CA GLN A 15 13.39 4.60 -5.87
C GLN A 15 12.04 4.51 -5.15
N PRO A 16 11.19 3.52 -5.46
CA PRO A 16 9.87 3.41 -4.86
C PRO A 16 9.93 2.89 -3.42
N PHE A 17 8.84 3.08 -2.67
CA PHE A 17 8.67 2.59 -1.29
C PHE A 17 8.46 1.07 -1.19
N TRP A 18 8.46 0.34 -2.30
CA TRP A 18 8.28 -1.12 -2.33
C TRP A 18 9.39 -1.82 -3.09
N ARG A 19 9.66 -3.07 -2.68
CA ARG A 19 10.60 -3.96 -3.35
C ARG A 19 10.07 -5.38 -3.33
N ILE A 20 10.25 -6.10 -4.44
CA ILE A 20 9.98 -7.54 -4.45
C ILE A 20 11.23 -8.29 -4.00
N SER A 21 11.06 -9.22 -3.05
CA SER A 21 12.12 -10.09 -2.58
C SER A 21 11.68 -11.55 -2.63
N PRO A 22 12.53 -12.49 -3.11
CA PRO A 22 13.75 -12.23 -3.87
C PRO A 22 13.43 -11.59 -5.24
N LEU A 23 14.37 -10.79 -5.76
CA LEU A 23 14.25 -10.19 -7.09
C LEU A 23 14.30 -11.31 -8.15
N LEU A 24 13.30 -11.34 -9.03
CA LEU A 24 13.34 -12.23 -10.19
C LEU A 24 14.37 -11.74 -11.19
N VAL A 25 15.44 -12.51 -11.34
CA VAL A 25 16.34 -12.46 -12.48
C VAL A 25 15.78 -13.42 -13.52
N ARG A 26 15.36 -12.92 -14.68
CA ARG A 26 14.95 -13.79 -15.80
C ARG A 26 16.15 -14.65 -16.24
N LYS A 27 15.89 -15.78 -16.92
CA LYS A 27 16.95 -16.65 -17.47
C LYS A 27 17.94 -15.93 -18.41
N ASN A 28 17.54 -14.80 -18.98
CA ASN A 28 18.35 -13.92 -19.83
C ASN A 28 19.08 -12.79 -19.05
N GLY A 29 19.10 -12.83 -17.72
CA GLY A 29 19.75 -11.83 -16.87
C GLY A 29 18.93 -10.55 -16.63
N GLN A 30 17.81 -10.34 -17.32
CA GLN A 30 16.98 -9.15 -17.09
C GLN A 30 16.23 -9.25 -15.76
N LYS A 31 16.47 -8.26 -14.89
CA LYS A 31 15.67 -8.06 -13.67
C LYS A 31 14.36 -7.38 -14.07
N ASN A 32 13.22 -7.94 -13.67
CA ASN A 32 12.00 -7.13 -13.65
C ASN A 32 12.21 -6.07 -12.56
N SER A 33 12.20 -4.79 -12.92
CA SER A 33 12.18 -3.71 -11.94
C SER A 33 10.98 -3.91 -11.00
N SER A 34 11.15 -3.61 -9.71
CA SER A 34 10.05 -3.59 -8.73
C SER A 34 8.85 -2.77 -9.22
N SER A 35 9.09 -1.77 -10.07
CA SER A 35 8.03 -0.95 -10.69
C SER A 35 7.06 -1.74 -11.56
N TRP A 36 7.42 -2.92 -12.08
CA TRP A 36 6.49 -3.75 -12.86
C TRP A 36 5.35 -4.36 -12.03
N TYR A 37 5.55 -4.50 -10.72
CA TYR A 37 4.57 -5.11 -9.80
C TYR A 37 3.53 -4.12 -9.29
N MET A 38 3.65 -2.85 -9.62
CA MET A 38 2.63 -1.85 -9.36
C MET A 38 2.26 -1.21 -10.69
N THR A 39 0.97 -1.04 -10.94
CA THR A 39 0.50 -0.22 -12.06
C THR A 39 -0.10 1.06 -11.53
N LEU A 40 0.03 2.15 -12.28
CA LEU A 40 -0.67 3.41 -12.02
C LEU A 40 -1.58 3.69 -13.22
N HIS A 41 -2.83 4.05 -12.97
CA HIS A 41 -3.79 4.36 -14.02
C HIS A 41 -4.48 5.69 -13.72
N GLN A 42 -4.63 6.54 -14.74
CA GLN A 42 -5.50 7.69 -14.67
C GLN A 42 -6.96 7.27 -14.91
N ILE A 43 -7.91 7.83 -14.15
CA ILE A 43 -9.34 7.55 -14.30
C ILE A 43 -10.01 8.63 -15.15
N GLY A 44 -10.57 8.23 -16.29
CA GLY A 44 -11.15 9.12 -17.28
C GLY A 44 -10.16 10.20 -17.73
N ARG A 45 -10.60 11.46 -17.71
CA ARG A 45 -9.75 12.64 -17.95
C ARG A 45 -9.49 13.43 -16.66
N HIS A 46 -9.80 12.86 -15.51
CA HIS A 46 -9.68 13.52 -14.21
C HIS A 46 -8.25 13.38 -13.66
N ARG A 47 -7.86 14.23 -12.70
CA ARG A 47 -6.61 14.08 -11.92
C ARG A 47 -6.76 13.04 -10.80
N LEU A 48 -7.50 11.96 -11.07
CA LEU A 48 -7.63 10.81 -10.19
C LEU A 48 -6.74 9.70 -10.73
N PHE A 49 -5.80 9.25 -9.90
CA PHE A 49 -4.89 8.16 -10.22
C PHE A 49 -5.08 7.03 -9.24
N VAL A 50 -5.12 5.80 -9.74
CA VAL A 50 -5.24 4.59 -8.94
C VAL A 50 -4.02 3.74 -9.19
N SER A 51 -3.30 3.42 -8.12
CA SER A 51 -2.26 2.40 -8.16
C SER A 51 -2.79 1.06 -7.68
N ARG A 52 -2.25 -0.03 -8.23
CA ARG A 52 -2.56 -1.38 -7.77
C ARG A 52 -1.33 -2.26 -7.81
N PHE A 53 -1.08 -2.96 -6.71
CA PHE A 53 -0.15 -4.08 -6.70
C PHE A 53 -0.71 -5.26 -7.47
N ARG A 54 0.10 -5.79 -8.39
CA ARG A 54 -0.15 -7.03 -9.12
C ARG A 54 0.30 -8.22 -8.29
N ALA A 55 -0.30 -8.38 -7.11
CA ALA A 55 0.04 -9.44 -6.16
C ALA A 55 -0.13 -10.84 -6.78
N GLU A 56 -1.07 -10.99 -7.72
CA GLU A 56 -1.28 -12.20 -8.51
C GLU A 56 -0.10 -12.57 -9.42
N SER A 57 0.81 -11.63 -9.67
CA SER A 57 2.02 -11.85 -10.46
C SER A 57 3.24 -12.24 -9.61
N LEU A 58 3.09 -12.33 -8.28
CA LEU A 58 4.14 -12.85 -7.39
C LEU A 58 4.27 -14.37 -7.55
N ARG A 59 5.50 -14.85 -7.63
CA ARG A 59 5.77 -16.29 -7.62
C ARG A 59 5.80 -16.84 -6.19
N PRO A 60 5.62 -18.16 -6.00
CA PRO A 60 5.85 -18.79 -4.69
C PRO A 60 7.22 -18.40 -4.11
N GLY A 61 7.22 -17.97 -2.85
CA GLY A 61 8.41 -17.49 -2.14
C GLY A 61 8.77 -16.02 -2.40
N GLN A 62 8.05 -15.29 -3.25
CA GLN A 62 8.20 -13.84 -3.37
C GLN A 62 7.22 -13.10 -2.46
N SER A 63 7.71 -12.01 -1.88
CA SER A 63 6.93 -11.08 -1.06
C SER A 63 7.22 -9.64 -1.46
N ILE A 64 6.21 -8.78 -1.25
CA ILE A 64 6.37 -7.34 -1.31
C ILE A 64 6.95 -6.88 0.02
N HIS A 65 8.03 -6.13 -0.02
CA HIS A 65 8.61 -5.45 1.14
C HIS A 65 8.42 -3.96 0.98
N VAL A 66 7.78 -3.37 1.97
CA VAL A 66 7.60 -1.92 2.09
C VAL A 66 8.79 -1.36 2.87
N THR A 67 9.35 -0.25 2.40
CA THR A 67 10.52 0.40 2.99
C THR A 67 10.35 1.92 2.98
N LYS A 68 11.03 2.60 3.90
CA LYS A 68 11.16 4.06 3.90
C LYS A 68 11.68 4.56 2.56
N ALA A 69 11.06 5.61 2.02
CA ALA A 69 11.41 6.21 0.74
C ALA A 69 10.98 7.69 0.69
N SER A 70 11.53 8.52 1.60
CA SER A 70 11.20 9.94 1.70
C SER A 70 11.26 10.70 0.37
N GLY A 71 12.26 10.42 -0.47
CA GLY A 71 12.39 11.03 -1.80
C GLY A 71 11.29 10.63 -2.79
N TYR A 72 10.70 9.44 -2.65
CA TYR A 72 9.52 9.04 -3.41
C TYR A 72 8.29 9.84 -2.98
N TRP A 73 8.04 9.89 -1.66
CA TRP A 73 6.89 10.58 -1.12
C TRP A 73 6.93 12.09 -1.33
N GLN A 74 8.13 12.68 -1.36
CA GLN A 74 8.28 14.08 -1.77
C GLN A 74 7.83 14.28 -3.22
N ARG A 75 8.22 13.41 -4.16
CA ARG A 75 7.75 13.50 -5.56
C ARG A 75 6.25 13.28 -5.70
N VAL A 76 5.64 12.43 -4.85
CA VAL A 76 4.18 12.28 -4.81
C VAL A 76 3.53 13.60 -4.40
N ARG A 77 4.01 14.25 -3.33
CA ARG A 77 3.53 15.55 -2.86
C ARG A 77 3.67 16.65 -3.92
N ASP A 78 4.77 16.66 -4.67
CA ASP A 78 4.98 17.65 -5.73
C ASP A 78 4.03 17.44 -6.94
N ALA A 79 3.50 16.23 -7.13
CA ALA A 79 2.73 15.85 -8.32
C ALA A 79 1.20 15.71 -8.09
N ILE A 80 0.79 15.40 -6.86
CA ILE A 80 -0.59 15.03 -6.52
C ILE A 80 -1.05 15.81 -5.28
N ASP A 81 -2.25 16.39 -5.36
CA ASP A 81 -2.83 17.20 -4.29
C ASP A 81 -3.24 16.36 -3.06
N LEU A 82 -3.61 15.09 -3.27
CA LEU A 82 -3.95 14.12 -2.23
C LEU A 82 -3.63 12.68 -2.68
N ALA A 83 -2.86 11.96 -1.87
CA ALA A 83 -2.60 10.54 -2.03
C ALA A 83 -3.20 9.76 -0.85
N VAL A 84 -4.03 8.76 -1.14
CA VAL A 84 -4.52 7.79 -0.14
C VAL A 84 -3.82 6.46 -0.39
N VAL A 85 -3.10 5.97 0.62
CA VAL A 85 -2.32 4.74 0.55
C VAL A 85 -3.02 3.69 1.40
N ASP A 86 -3.55 2.66 0.75
CA ASP A 86 -4.15 1.53 1.47
C ASP A 86 -3.08 0.51 1.87
N ILE A 87 -3.08 0.10 3.14
CA ILE A 87 -2.19 -0.93 3.68
C ILE A 87 -3.06 -2.10 4.17
N PRO A 88 -3.05 -3.25 3.47
CA PRO A 88 -3.93 -4.36 3.78
C PRO A 88 -3.65 -4.92 5.19
N ALA A 89 -4.72 -5.36 5.87
CA ALA A 89 -4.70 -5.76 7.28
C ALA A 89 -3.65 -6.82 7.65
N ARG A 90 -3.37 -7.75 6.73
CA ARG A 90 -2.40 -8.84 6.95
C ARG A 90 -0.95 -8.35 7.12
N ASP A 91 -0.63 -7.19 6.56
CA ASP A 91 0.71 -6.61 6.58
C ASP A 91 0.80 -5.36 7.47
N ARG A 92 -0.28 -5.04 8.20
CA ARG A 92 -0.47 -3.72 8.83
C ARG A 92 0.69 -3.31 9.73
N SER A 93 1.03 -4.09 10.75
CA SER A 93 1.98 -3.61 11.77
C SER A 93 3.38 -3.34 11.20
N ARG A 94 3.94 -4.21 10.37
CA ARG A 94 5.30 -3.97 9.81
C ARG A 94 5.30 -2.97 8.66
N SER A 95 4.32 -3.04 7.76
CA SER A 95 4.29 -2.17 6.59
C SER A 95 3.92 -0.74 6.97
N ILE A 96 2.99 -0.53 7.92
CA ILE A 96 2.61 0.82 8.37
C ILE A 96 3.80 1.52 9.03
N LEU A 97 4.53 0.84 9.92
CA LEU A 97 5.68 1.41 10.60
C LEU A 97 6.82 1.74 9.64
N ALA A 98 6.95 1.00 8.53
CA ALA A 98 7.97 1.24 7.52
C ALA A 98 7.76 2.54 6.71
N VAL A 99 6.51 3.02 6.59
CA VAL A 99 6.17 4.22 5.80
C VAL A 99 5.60 5.37 6.62
N ALA A 100 5.18 5.11 7.86
CA ALA A 100 4.49 6.08 8.71
C ALA A 100 5.22 7.43 8.80
N ALA A 101 6.55 7.41 8.94
CA ALA A 101 7.36 8.62 9.05
C ALA A 101 7.47 9.44 7.76
N ASP A 102 7.13 8.85 6.60
CA ASP A 102 7.14 9.56 5.32
C ASP A 102 5.75 10.10 4.94
N MET A 103 4.70 9.69 5.67
CA MET A 103 3.31 10.10 5.46
C MET A 103 3.02 11.41 6.19
N ASP A 104 2.13 12.22 5.63
CA ASP A 104 1.65 13.44 6.30
C ASP A 104 0.68 13.10 7.45
N GLY A 105 0.11 11.89 7.43
CA GLY A 105 -0.67 11.35 8.52
C GLY A 105 -1.19 9.95 8.24
N VAL A 106 -1.51 9.22 9.31
CA VAL A 106 -2.01 7.85 9.28
C VAL A 106 -3.37 7.80 9.94
N ILE A 107 -4.33 7.15 9.28
CA ILE A 107 -5.66 6.86 9.84
C ILE A 107 -5.75 5.36 10.06
N LEU A 108 -6.02 4.94 11.30
CA LEU A 108 -6.25 3.54 11.62
C LEU A 108 -7.73 3.20 11.41
N VAL A 109 -8.01 2.12 10.70
CA VAL A 109 -9.39 1.64 10.48
C VAL A 109 -9.55 0.29 11.15
N ALA A 110 -10.34 0.25 12.23
CA ALA A 110 -10.61 -0.94 13.03
C ALA A 110 -12.03 -1.47 12.75
N GLU A 111 -12.25 -2.76 12.99
CA GLU A 111 -13.61 -3.31 13.06
C GLU A 111 -14.30 -2.80 14.33
N HIS A 112 -15.62 -2.68 14.31
CA HIS A 112 -16.36 -2.09 15.43
C HIS A 112 -16.12 -2.76 16.79
N ASP A 113 -15.87 -4.07 16.79
CA ASP A 113 -15.61 -4.90 17.98
C ASP A 113 -14.10 -5.08 18.28
N SER A 114 -13.22 -4.40 17.56
CA SER A 114 -11.77 -4.45 17.81
C SER A 114 -11.43 -3.85 19.17
N ASP A 115 -10.51 -4.49 19.89
CA ASP A 115 -10.02 -4.02 21.19
C ASP A 115 -9.36 -2.63 21.07
N PRO A 116 -9.89 -1.60 21.76
CA PRO A 116 -9.32 -0.26 21.73
C PRO A 116 -7.86 -0.19 22.18
N ASN A 117 -7.44 -1.05 23.11
CA ASN A 117 -6.07 -1.04 23.61
C ASN A 117 -5.05 -1.41 22.52
N GLN A 118 -5.43 -2.29 21.58
CA GLN A 118 -4.58 -2.64 20.44
C GLN A 118 -4.40 -1.45 19.50
N MET A 119 -5.46 -0.65 19.29
CA MET A 119 -5.37 0.54 18.43
C MET A 119 -4.54 1.64 19.08
N ILE A 120 -4.68 1.85 20.39
CA ILE A 120 -3.85 2.77 21.17
C ILE A 120 -2.37 2.35 21.12
N ALA A 121 -2.09 1.04 21.25
CA ALA A 121 -0.73 0.53 21.14
C ALA A 121 -0.13 0.80 19.75
N LEU A 122 -0.88 0.52 18.68
CA LEU A 122 -0.41 0.76 17.31
C LEU A 122 -0.22 2.26 17.02
N GLN A 123 -1.10 3.13 17.54
CA GLN A 123 -0.91 4.57 17.48
C GLN A 123 0.44 4.98 18.09
N ARG A 124 0.76 4.47 19.29
CA ARG A 124 2.03 4.78 19.96
C ARG A 124 3.23 4.28 19.15
N GLU A 125 3.13 3.10 18.53
CA GLU A 125 4.20 2.59 17.66
C GLU A 125 4.42 3.49 16.45
N ILE A 126 3.35 3.99 15.82
CA ILE A 126 3.40 4.94 14.70
C ILE A 126 4.10 6.23 15.11
N GLU A 127 3.72 6.79 16.26
CA GLU A 127 4.32 8.01 16.80
C GLU A 127 5.80 7.79 17.17
N ALA A 128 6.14 6.62 17.73
CA ALA A 128 7.51 6.26 18.09
C ALA A 128 8.46 6.14 16.89
N VAL A 129 7.96 5.78 15.71
CA VAL A 129 8.76 5.76 14.47
C VAL A 129 8.77 7.11 13.73
N GLY A 130 8.16 8.15 14.31
CA GLY A 130 8.11 9.50 13.75
C GLY A 130 6.97 9.76 12.78
N GLY A 131 5.96 8.88 12.73
CA GLY A 131 4.71 9.13 12.02
C GLY A 131 3.72 9.94 12.85
N THR A 132 2.66 10.43 12.21
CA THR A 132 1.55 11.14 12.88
C THR A 132 0.26 10.32 12.74
N CYS A 133 -0.32 9.87 13.85
CA CYS A 133 -1.64 9.26 13.84
C CYS A 133 -2.72 10.35 13.89
N LEU A 134 -3.50 10.49 12.81
CA LEU A 134 -4.57 11.49 12.71
C LEU A 134 -5.84 11.06 13.46
N GLY A 135 -6.00 9.75 13.69
CA GLY A 135 -7.13 9.21 14.42
C GLY A 135 -7.43 7.74 14.09
N ILE A 136 -8.43 7.20 14.79
CA ILE A 136 -8.91 5.83 14.63
C ILE A 136 -10.39 5.89 14.21
N ILE A 137 -10.73 5.16 13.15
CA ILE A 137 -12.09 4.98 12.64
C ILE A 137 -12.52 3.55 12.95
N TYR A 138 -13.60 3.40 13.72
CA TYR A 138 -14.27 2.12 13.95
C TYR A 138 -15.36 1.92 12.90
N ASN A 139 -15.13 0.96 11.99
CA ASN A 139 -16.04 0.67 10.91
C ASN A 139 -17.10 -0.36 11.34
N THR A 140 -18.38 -0.05 11.12
CA THR A 140 -19.54 -0.90 11.45
C THR A 140 -20.06 -1.70 10.27
N VAL A 141 -19.52 -1.47 9.06
CA VAL A 141 -19.92 -2.23 7.87
C VAL A 141 -19.34 -3.64 7.97
N LYS A 142 -20.20 -4.62 8.33
CA LYS A 142 -19.91 -6.03 8.06
C LYS A 142 -19.63 -6.18 6.57
N SER A 143 -18.55 -6.88 6.24
CA SER A 143 -18.07 -7.24 4.90
C SER A 143 -19.15 -7.12 3.83
N MET A 144 -18.93 -6.30 2.79
CA MET A 144 -19.88 -6.21 1.68
C MET A 144 -20.20 -7.64 1.16
N PRO A 145 -21.48 -7.97 0.91
CA PRO A 145 -21.84 -9.29 0.39
C PRO A 145 -21.13 -9.52 -0.95
N GLY A 146 -20.24 -10.52 -1.02
CA GLY A 146 -19.60 -10.93 -2.28
C GLY A 146 -18.15 -11.43 -2.19
N HIS A 147 -17.43 -11.23 -1.09
CA HIS A 147 -16.10 -11.83 -0.89
C HIS A 147 -16.19 -13.06 0.03
N SER A 148 -16.75 -14.15 -0.51
CA SER A 148 -16.57 -15.48 0.07
C SER A 148 -15.13 -15.93 -0.20
N GLN A 149 -14.23 -15.80 0.78
CA GLN A 149 -12.97 -16.54 0.76
C GLN A 149 -13.31 -18.02 0.94
N HIS A 150 -13.28 -18.78 -0.16
CA HIS A 150 -13.28 -20.23 -0.13
C HIS A 150 -11.97 -20.69 0.53
N ASN A 151 -12.01 -20.95 1.83
CA ASN A 151 -11.05 -21.84 2.47
C ASN A 151 -11.52 -23.27 2.22
N ALA A 152 -10.87 -23.97 1.29
CA ALA A 152 -10.92 -25.42 1.23
C ALA A 152 -9.59 -25.94 1.78
N SER A 153 -9.62 -26.38 3.04
CA SER A 153 -8.66 -27.32 3.58
C SER A 153 -9.12 -28.72 3.19
N GLY A 154 -8.24 -29.47 2.53
CA GLY A 154 -8.29 -30.91 2.34
C GLY A 154 -6.86 -31.43 2.45
#